data_AF-A0A917GV74-F1
#
_entry.id   AF-A0A917GV74-F1
#
_cell.length_a   1.000
_cell.length_b   1.000
_cell.length_c   1.000
_cell.angle_alpha   90.00
_cell.angle_beta   90.00
_cell.angle_gamma   90.00
#
_symmetry.space_group_name_H-M   'P 1'
#
loop_
_entity.id
_entity.type
_entity.pdbx_description
1 polymer ?
#
loop_
_entity_poly.entity_id
_entity_poly.type
_entity_poly.pdbx_seq_one_letter_code
_entity_poly.pdbx_strand_id
1 'polypeptide(L)'
;MQIHNLTFDLSQKWLIAKLRGQFYTLFTIRFFKTKIMDIPNIKKEQQYQALKDKGYSKQKAARIANSPEAGDKGGNAKPYEDWTRNELYQQAKNVEIKGRSKMDKVELIIALRNN
;
A
#
# COMPACT_ATOMS: atom_id res chain seq x y z
N MET A 1 49.92 52.13 1.74
CA MET A 1 49.62 50.69 1.48
C MET A 1 48.14 50.61 1.09
N GLN A 2 47.86 50.46 -0.21
CA GLN A 2 46.51 50.51 -0.77
C GLN A 2 45.75 49.20 -0.49
N ILE A 3 44.53 49.30 0.04
CA ILE A 3 43.62 48.18 0.22
C ILE A 3 42.92 47.97 -1.13
N HIS A 4 43.34 46.97 -1.89
CA HIS A 4 42.68 46.64 -3.16
C HIS A 4 41.32 46.00 -2.87
N ASN A 5 40.25 46.75 -3.13
CA ASN A 5 38.89 46.25 -3.11
C ASN A 5 38.74 45.17 -4.19
N LEU A 6 38.60 43.92 -3.76
CA LEU A 6 38.20 42.81 -4.60
C LEU A 6 36.76 43.03 -5.05
N THR A 7 36.58 43.65 -6.22
CA THR A 7 35.31 43.70 -6.93
C THR A 7 34.97 42.28 -7.38
N PHE A 8 34.13 41.61 -6.58
CA PHE A 8 33.62 40.29 -6.91
C PHE A 8 32.63 40.43 -8.07
N ASP A 9 33.10 40.06 -9.27
CA ASP A 9 32.33 40.05 -10.51
C ASP A 9 31.00 39.29 -10.32
N LEU A 10 29.90 39.91 -10.78
CA LEU A 10 28.54 39.38 -10.71
C LEU A 10 28.41 38.01 -11.40
N SER A 11 29.30 37.71 -12.35
CA SER A 11 29.43 36.40 -12.99
C SER A 11 29.73 35.26 -12.00
N GLN A 12 30.58 35.51 -11.00
CA GLN A 12 30.96 34.51 -9.99
C GLN A 12 29.85 34.28 -8.96
N LYS A 13 29.05 35.31 -8.65
CA LYS A 13 27.90 35.19 -7.73
C LYS A 13 26.79 34.33 -8.33
N TRP A 14 26.55 34.42 -9.65
CA TRP A 14 25.54 33.64 -10.34
C TRP A 14 25.90 32.14 -10.41
N LEU A 15 27.18 31.83 -10.68
CA LEU A 15 27.69 30.46 -10.70
C LEU A 15 27.57 29.78 -9.33
N ILE A 16 27.91 30.51 -8.26
CA ILE A 16 27.79 30.03 -6.88
C ILE A 16 26.32 29.85 -6.47
N ALA A 17 25.41 30.72 -6.91
CA ALA A 17 23.96 30.56 -6.66
C ALA A 17 23.38 29.34 -7.37
N LYS A 18 23.81 29.05 -8.60
CA LYS A 18 23.40 27.87 -9.37
C LYS A 18 23.94 26.57 -8.77
N LEU A 19 25.18 26.56 -8.29
CA LEU A 19 25.77 25.42 -7.58
C LEU A 19 25.08 25.18 -6.23
N ARG A 20 24.75 26.25 -5.48
CA ARG A 20 23.96 26.14 -4.24
C ARG A 20 22.56 25.61 -4.51
N GLY A 21 21.86 26.10 -5.53
CA GLY A 21 20.54 25.61 -5.93
C GLY A 21 20.53 24.11 -6.26
N GLN A 22 21.50 23.64 -7.05
CA GLN A 22 21.66 22.20 -7.34
C GLN A 22 22.05 21.38 -6.10
N PHE A 23 22.89 21.93 -5.22
CA PHE A 23 23.25 21.29 -3.95
C PHE A 23 22.07 21.18 -3.00
N TYR A 24 21.18 22.18 -2.90
CA TYR A 24 19.99 22.09 -2.06
C TYR A 24 18.98 21.08 -2.60
N THR A 25 18.74 21.02 -3.91
CA THR A 25 17.88 19.98 -4.50
C THR A 25 18.47 18.58 -4.35
N LEU A 26 19.77 18.40 -4.58
CA LEU A 26 20.40 17.08 -4.43
C LEU A 26 20.57 16.70 -2.95
N PHE A 27 20.79 17.65 -2.03
CA PHE A 27 20.85 17.40 -0.60
C PHE A 27 19.48 17.02 -0.05
N THR A 28 18.39 17.71 -0.43
CA THR A 28 17.04 17.33 0.00
C THR A 28 16.64 16.00 -0.63
N ILE A 29 16.84 15.79 -1.93
CA ILE A 29 16.53 14.51 -2.60
C ILE A 29 17.38 13.36 -2.03
N ARG A 30 18.68 13.55 -1.82
CA ARG A 30 19.57 12.52 -1.28
C ARG A 30 19.30 12.23 0.19
N PHE A 31 19.03 13.25 1.00
CA PHE A 31 18.65 13.09 2.41
C PHE A 31 17.27 12.43 2.57
N PHE A 32 16.31 12.74 1.69
CA PHE A 32 15.00 12.07 1.66
C PHE A 32 15.13 10.63 1.17
N LYS A 33 15.93 10.39 0.12
CA LYS A 33 16.21 9.06 -0.44
C LYS A 33 16.94 8.15 0.56
N THR A 34 17.90 8.65 1.33
CA THR A 34 18.60 7.84 2.36
C THR A 34 17.71 7.45 3.54
N LYS A 35 16.73 8.27 3.91
CA LYS A 35 15.80 7.96 5.02
C LYS A 35 14.77 6.88 4.67
N ILE A 36 14.50 6.69 3.38
CA ILE A 36 13.59 5.66 2.85
C ILE A 36 14.33 4.34 2.57
N MET A 37 15.64 4.36 2.33
CA MET A 37 16.44 3.14 2.05
C MET A 37 16.68 2.23 3.26
N ASP A 38 16.21 2.59 4.46
CA ASP A 38 16.35 1.79 5.69
C ASP A 38 15.10 0.96 6.01
N ILE A 39 14.30 0.66 4.99
CA ILE A 39 13.05 -0.11 5.10
C ILE A 39 13.17 -1.32 4.17
N PRO A 40 12.93 -2.56 4.65
CA PRO A 40 12.96 -3.75 3.81
C PRO A 40 12.00 -3.57 2.62
N ASN A 41 12.52 -3.84 1.42
CA ASN A 41 11.89 -3.68 0.10
C ASN A 41 10.36 -3.55 0.14
N ILE A 42 9.87 -2.31 -0.02
CA ILE A 42 8.44 -2.00 -0.02
C ILE A 42 7.90 -2.09 -1.44
N LYS A 43 6.97 -3.01 -1.69
CA LYS A 43 6.37 -3.24 -3.01
C LYS A 43 5.56 -2.06 -3.53
N LYS A 44 4.88 -1.32 -2.64
CA LYS A 44 4.03 -0.16 -2.98
C LYS A 44 4.44 1.08 -2.18
N GLU A 45 5.48 1.77 -2.65
CA GLU A 45 6.10 2.91 -1.97
C GLU A 45 5.15 4.11 -1.78
N GLN A 46 4.34 4.44 -2.79
CA GLN A 46 3.35 5.52 -2.70
C GLN A 46 2.28 5.22 -1.63
N GLN A 47 1.83 3.97 -1.54
CA GLN A 47 0.87 3.55 -0.52
C GLN A 47 1.49 3.60 0.87
N TYR A 48 2.76 3.22 1.01
CA TYR A 48 3.49 3.36 2.26
C TYR A 48 3.56 4.82 2.72
N GLN A 49 3.92 5.74 1.83
CA GLN A 49 4.01 7.16 2.17
C GLN A 49 2.64 7.72 2.56
N ALA A 50 1.58 7.40 1.81
CA ALA A 50 0.23 7.82 2.15
C ALA A 50 -0.21 7.29 3.54
N LEU A 51 0.21 6.09 3.93
CA LEU A 51 -0.05 5.54 5.27
C LEU A 51 0.77 6.25 6.35
N LYS A 52 2.01 6.63 6.06
CA LYS A 52 2.86 7.43 6.95
C LYS A 52 2.26 8.81 7.21
N ASP A 53 1.76 9.47 6.18
CA ASP A 53 1.12 10.79 6.27
C ASP A 53 -0.18 10.73 7.07
N LYS A 54 -0.88 9.58 7.02
CA LYS A 54 -2.03 9.26 7.88
C LYS A 54 -1.66 8.91 9.33
N GLY A 55 -0.39 9.01 9.72
CA GLY A 55 0.08 8.76 11.09
C GLY A 55 0.36 7.30 11.43
N TYR A 56 0.40 6.39 10.46
CA TYR A 56 0.70 4.97 10.74
C TYR A 56 2.20 4.79 11.07
N SER A 57 2.48 3.82 11.95
CA SER A 57 3.86 3.41 12.25
C SER A 57 4.54 2.80 11.02
N LYS A 58 5.88 2.91 10.93
CA LYS A 58 6.66 2.41 9.78
C LYS A 58 6.37 0.93 9.48
N GLN A 59 6.34 0.09 10.51
CA GLN A 59 6.10 -1.34 10.38
C GLN A 59 4.67 -1.66 9.90
N LYS A 60 3.66 -0.95 10.42
CA LYS A 60 2.26 -1.13 10.01
C LYS A 60 2.05 -0.69 8.56
N ALA A 61 2.64 0.44 8.17
CA ALA A 61 2.59 0.93 6.80
C ALA A 61 3.29 -0.03 5.82
N ALA A 62 4.48 -0.54 6.17
CA ALA A 62 5.22 -1.49 5.33
C ALA A 62 4.45 -2.80 5.13
N ARG A 63 3.83 -3.32 6.19
CA ARG A 63 3.00 -4.54 6.11
C ARG A 63 1.82 -4.36 5.15
N ILE A 64 1.10 -3.24 5.23
CA ILE A 64 -0.05 -2.98 4.35
C ILE A 64 0.40 -2.77 2.91
N ALA A 65 1.49 -2.02 2.69
CA ALA A 65 2.05 -1.78 1.36
C ALA A 65 2.61 -3.07 0.70
N ASN A 66 3.07 -4.03 1.50
CA ASN A 66 3.60 -5.31 1.02
C ASN A 66 2.54 -6.40 0.87
N SER A 67 1.33 -6.20 1.40
CA SER A 67 0.21 -7.13 1.33
C SER A 67 -0.98 -6.54 0.53
N PRO A 68 -0.84 -6.38 -0.79
CA PRO A 68 -1.91 -5.83 -1.63
C PRO A 68 -3.15 -6.73 -1.70
N GLU A 69 -2.99 -8.04 -1.52
CA GLU A 69 -4.05 -9.04 -1.76
C GLU A 69 -5.01 -9.26 -0.57
N ALA A 70 -4.86 -8.52 0.54
CA ALA A 70 -5.71 -8.73 1.71
C ALA A 70 -7.20 -8.42 1.44
N GLY A 71 -7.49 -7.53 0.49
CA GLY A 71 -8.86 -7.26 0.02
C GLY A 71 -9.31 -8.19 -1.12
N ASP A 72 -8.41 -8.53 -2.03
CA ASP A 72 -8.75 -9.31 -3.24
C ASP A 72 -9.10 -10.77 -2.94
N LYS A 73 -8.51 -11.34 -1.87
CA LYS A 73 -8.73 -12.76 -1.51
C LYS A 73 -10.09 -13.05 -0.87
N GLY A 74 -10.85 -12.03 -0.45
CA GLY A 74 -12.11 -12.22 0.27
C GLY A 74 -13.38 -11.74 -0.43
N GLY A 75 -13.26 -10.91 -1.47
CA GLY A 75 -14.42 -10.18 -2.04
C GLY A 75 -15.11 -10.81 -3.24
N ASN A 76 -14.54 -11.84 -3.87
CA ASN A 76 -15.01 -12.36 -5.16
C ASN A 76 -15.81 -13.67 -5.06
N ALA A 77 -16.39 -13.98 -3.89
CA ALA A 77 -17.31 -15.11 -3.80
C ALA A 77 -18.59 -14.75 -4.57
N LYS A 78 -18.92 -15.55 -5.60
CA LYS A 78 -20.22 -15.44 -6.28
C LYS A 78 -21.34 -15.58 -5.23
N PRO A 79 -22.45 -14.83 -5.35
CA PRO A 79 -23.60 -15.00 -4.46
C PRO A 79 -24.13 -16.43 -4.54
N TYR A 80 -24.68 -16.95 -3.44
CA TYR A 80 -25.16 -18.34 -3.37
C TYR A 80 -26.28 -18.66 -4.37
N GLU A 81 -27.02 -17.65 -4.83
CA GLU A 81 -28.01 -17.77 -5.91
C GLU A 81 -27.41 -18.34 -7.20
N ASP A 82 -26.17 -17.95 -7.52
CA ASP A 82 -25.46 -18.33 -8.74
C ASP A 82 -24.84 -19.73 -8.65
N TRP A 83 -24.80 -20.32 -7.45
CA TRP A 83 -24.20 -21.62 -7.22
C TRP A 83 -25.19 -22.72 -7.61
N THR A 84 -24.66 -23.85 -8.09
CA THR A 84 -25.44 -25.07 -8.30
C THR A 84 -25.82 -25.69 -6.96
N ARG A 85 -26.90 -26.49 -6.94
CA ARG A 85 -27.31 -27.22 -5.73
C ARG A 85 -26.17 -28.08 -5.16
N ASN A 86 -25.36 -28.69 -6.03
CA ASN A 86 -24.26 -29.54 -5.60
C ASN A 86 -23.16 -28.73 -4.91
N GLU A 87 -22.79 -27.56 -5.45
CA GLU A 87 -21.82 -26.66 -4.80
C GLU A 87 -22.33 -26.18 -3.43
N LEU A 88 -23.61 -25.81 -3.34
CA LEU A 88 -24.24 -25.42 -2.06
C LEU A 88 -24.27 -26.59 -1.06
N TYR A 89 -24.52 -27.81 -1.54
CA TYR A 89 -24.49 -29.01 -0.70
C TYR A 89 -23.07 -29.30 -0.18
N GLN A 90 -22.04 -29.19 -1.03
CA GLN A 90 -20.66 -29.37 -0.59
C GLN A 90 -20.27 -28.28 0.41
N GLN A 91 -20.68 -27.03 0.18
CA GLN A 91 -20.43 -25.96 1.13
C GLN A 91 -21.13 -26.24 2.47
N ALA A 92 -22.40 -26.63 2.44
CA ALA A 92 -23.17 -27.01 3.63
C ALA A 92 -22.56 -28.22 4.37
N LYS A 93 -21.88 -29.13 3.64
CA LYS A 93 -21.09 -30.22 4.24
C LYS A 93 -19.83 -29.70 4.92
N ASN A 94 -19.10 -28.77 4.29
CA ASN A 94 -17.88 -28.18 4.83
C ASN A 94 -18.13 -27.40 6.12
N VAL A 95 -19.29 -26.75 6.23
CA VAL A 95 -19.73 -26.03 7.44
C VAL A 95 -20.62 -26.88 8.36
N GLU A 96 -20.72 -28.19 8.11
CA GLU A 96 -21.41 -29.18 8.96
C GLU A 96 -22.91 -28.93 9.24
N ILE A 97 -23.63 -28.30 8.30
CA ILE A 97 -25.09 -28.10 8.41
C ILE A 97 -25.80 -29.47 8.47
N LYS A 98 -26.61 -29.68 9.52
CA LYS A 98 -27.41 -30.89 9.72
C LYS A 98 -28.62 -30.89 8.79
N GLY A 99 -29.05 -32.06 8.34
CA GLY A 99 -30.21 -32.19 7.46
C GLY A 99 -29.98 -31.75 5.99
N ARG A 100 -28.80 -31.24 5.65
CA ARG A 100 -28.39 -30.79 4.29
C ARG A 100 -28.74 -31.74 3.14
N SER A 101 -28.76 -33.05 3.37
CA SER A 101 -29.08 -34.04 2.33
C SER A 101 -30.54 -34.06 1.92
N LYS A 102 -31.44 -33.61 2.81
CA LYS A 102 -32.88 -33.51 2.55
C LYS A 102 -33.28 -32.14 1.99
N MET A 103 -32.38 -31.15 2.05
CA MET A 103 -32.67 -29.78 1.67
C MET A 103 -32.67 -29.57 0.15
N ASP A 104 -33.56 -28.73 -0.34
CA ASP A 104 -33.54 -28.24 -1.71
C ASP A 104 -32.49 -27.10 -1.90
N LYS A 105 -32.38 -26.56 -3.11
CA LYS A 105 -31.40 -25.49 -3.39
C LYS A 105 -31.66 -24.25 -2.52
N VAL A 106 -32.93 -23.87 -2.33
CA VAL A 106 -33.33 -22.64 -1.63
C VAL A 106 -33.07 -22.82 -0.12
N GLU A 107 -33.45 -23.96 0.43
CA GLU A 107 -33.20 -24.32 1.83
C GLU A 107 -31.70 -24.36 2.15
N LEU A 108 -30.87 -24.88 1.24
CA LEU A 108 -29.41 -24.86 1.39
C LEU A 108 -28.85 -23.42 1.44
N ILE A 109 -29.36 -22.51 0.59
CA ILE A 109 -28.96 -21.10 0.60
C ILE A 109 -29.35 -20.43 1.93
N ILE A 110 -30.57 -20.67 2.41
CA ILE A 110 -31.06 -20.10 3.68
C ILE A 110 -30.22 -20.63 4.84
N ALA A 111 -29.96 -21.93 4.87
CA ALA A 111 -29.16 -22.55 5.93
C ALA A 111 -27.72 -22.01 5.93
N LEU A 112 -27.10 -21.84 4.76
CA LEU A 112 -25.76 -21.26 4.62
C LEU A 112 -25.69 -19.78 5.01
N ARG A 113 -26.79 -19.04 4.89
CA ARG A 113 -26.87 -17.62 5.30
C ARG A 113 -27.08 -17.44 6.80
N ASN A 114 -27.71 -18.42 7.45
CA ASN A 114 -28.10 -18.35 8.86
C ASN A 114 -27.17 -19.15 9.79
N ASN A 115 -26.07 -19.70 9.26
CA ASN A 115 -25.09 -20.53 9.98
C ASN A 115 -23.81 -19.76 10.28
#